data_AF-G5QQS9-F1
#
_entry.id   AF-G5QQS9-F1
#
_cell.length_a   1.000
_cell.length_b   1.000
_cell.length_c   1.000
_cell.angle_alpha   90.00
_cell.angle_beta   90.00
_cell.angle_gamma   90.00
#
_symmetry.space_group_name_H-M   'P 1'
#
loop_
_entity.id
_entity.type
_entity.pdbx_description
1 polymer ?
#
loop_
_entity_poly.entity_id
_entity_poly.type
_entity_poly.pdbx_seq_one_letter_code
_entity_poly.pdbx_strand_id
1 'polypeptide(L)'
;MSVIGLNVTGEGNNVDIRGGISITHSQNTDGSVSIVTGINLNGDSEVTLSGQSTIDTATMIGGAVTLAKVSNGGSLILDDNSIIDINVNYIDVSASINNALLVANGENSSIANQGDITSHGVYSIMRVDNGATIGNSGEILVYATSNGGGDDRTAVARADDAGSVIHNQSGGDITRIHNQSGGDITRVISPSYLTSNL
;
A
#
# COMPACT_ATOMS: atom_id res chain seq x y z
N MET A 1 7.43 17.27 -0.60
CA MET A 1 6.38 17.79 0.31
C MET A 1 5.62 16.60 0.89
N SER A 2 5.03 16.71 2.08
CA SER A 2 4.18 15.65 2.66
C SER A 2 2.79 16.21 2.93
N VAL A 3 1.75 15.48 2.53
CA VAL A 3 0.34 15.82 2.75
C VAL A 3 -0.29 14.67 3.53
N ILE A 4 -1.04 15.01 4.58
CA ILE A 4 -1.80 14.04 5.39
C ILE A 4 -3.28 14.42 5.34
N GLY A 5 -4.15 13.47 5.02
CA GLY A 5 -5.61 13.66 5.06
C GLY A 5 -6.14 13.63 6.49
N LEU A 6 -6.24 12.43 7.06
CA LEU A 6 -6.58 12.19 8.46
C LEU A 6 -5.32 11.86 9.26
N ASN A 7 -5.12 12.53 10.39
CA ASN A 7 -4.02 12.27 11.32
C ASN A 7 -4.56 11.89 12.70
N VAL A 8 -4.32 10.65 13.13
CA VAL A 8 -4.72 10.10 14.44
C VAL A 8 -3.46 9.85 15.26
N THR A 9 -3.36 10.49 16.42
CA THR A 9 -2.16 10.42 17.27
C THR A 9 -2.49 10.18 18.73
N GLY A 10 -1.59 9.50 19.44
CA GLY A 10 -1.78 9.17 20.86
C GLY A 10 -2.53 7.85 21.05
N GLU A 11 -3.08 7.65 22.25
CA GLU A 11 -3.63 6.36 22.67
C GLU A 11 -5.16 6.43 22.87
N GLY A 12 -5.85 5.31 22.61
CA GLY A 12 -7.26 5.13 22.91
C GLY A 12 -8.23 5.86 21.97
N ASN A 13 -7.79 6.32 20.80
CA ASN A 13 -8.70 6.88 19.80
C ASN A 13 -9.35 5.74 19.00
N ASN A 14 -10.62 5.93 18.64
CA ASN A 14 -11.33 5.08 17.70
C ASN A 14 -12.00 5.97 16.65
N VAL A 15 -11.70 5.74 15.37
CA VAL A 15 -12.28 6.49 14.25
C VAL A 15 -12.94 5.53 13.26
N ASP A 16 -14.17 5.84 12.87
CA ASP A 16 -14.94 5.08 11.90
C ASP A 16 -15.20 5.94 10.65
N ILE A 17 -14.72 5.48 9.49
CA ILE A 17 -14.84 6.14 8.20
C ILE A 17 -15.70 5.26 7.29
N ARG A 18 -17.01 5.50 7.28
CA ARG A 18 -17.98 4.65 6.56
C ARG A 18 -18.13 4.98 5.07
N GLY A 19 -17.69 6.16 4.66
CA GLY A 19 -17.89 6.69 3.31
C GLY A 19 -16.71 6.49 2.36
N GLY A 20 -15.63 5.83 2.82
CA GLY A 20 -14.36 5.74 2.12
C GLY A 20 -13.59 7.07 2.03
N ILE A 21 -12.48 7.04 1.30
CA ILE A 21 -11.60 8.20 1.06
C ILE A 21 -11.27 8.28 -0.43
N SER A 22 -11.39 9.48 -1.01
CA SER A 22 -10.92 9.76 -2.37
C SER A 22 -9.67 10.62 -2.35
N ILE A 23 -8.62 10.17 -3.06
CA ILE A 23 -7.36 10.90 -3.24
C ILE A 23 -7.11 11.09 -4.73
N THR A 24 -6.95 12.34 -5.15
CA THR A 24 -6.44 12.68 -6.49
C THR A 24 -5.04 13.26 -6.33
N HIS A 25 -4.07 12.63 -6.97
CA HIS A 25 -2.67 13.01 -6.91
C HIS A 25 -2.08 13.08 -8.32
N SER A 26 -1.26 14.10 -8.59
CA SER A 26 -0.52 14.19 -9.83
C SER A 26 0.90 14.65 -9.55
N GLN A 27 1.85 13.84 -9.97
CA GLN A 27 3.27 14.17 -9.91
C GLN A 27 3.71 14.93 -11.18
N ASN A 28 4.58 15.93 -10.99
CA ASN A 28 5.23 16.62 -12.10
C ASN A 28 6.39 15.79 -12.64
N THR A 29 6.71 15.97 -13.92
CA THR A 29 7.83 15.28 -14.59
C THR A 29 9.21 15.88 -14.26
N ASP A 30 9.27 16.91 -13.41
CA ASP A 30 10.52 17.58 -13.02
C ASP A 30 11.35 16.79 -11.99
N GLY A 31 10.83 15.64 -11.55
CA GLY A 31 11.48 14.74 -10.58
C GLY A 31 11.18 15.08 -9.12
N SER A 32 10.43 16.14 -8.83
CA SER A 32 10.01 16.47 -7.47
C SER A 32 9.01 15.44 -6.94
N VAL A 33 9.25 14.92 -5.73
CA VAL A 33 8.36 13.94 -5.08
C VAL A 33 7.55 14.60 -3.97
N SER A 34 6.23 14.43 -4.06
CA SER A 34 5.30 14.72 -2.97
C SER A 34 4.64 13.41 -2.56
N ILE A 35 4.71 13.09 -1.27
CA ILE A 35 4.07 11.89 -0.72
C ILE A 35 2.74 12.33 -0.10
N VAL A 36 1.68 11.60 -0.45
CA VAL A 36 0.34 11.80 0.13
C VAL A 36 0.03 10.61 1.01
N THR A 37 -0.34 10.87 2.25
CA THR A 37 -0.85 9.86 3.18
C THR A 37 -2.33 10.15 3.45
N GLY A 38 -3.22 9.25 3.06
CA GLY A 38 -4.66 9.38 3.32
C GLY A 38 -4.95 9.38 4.82
N ILE A 39 -4.51 8.33 5.50
CA ILE A 39 -4.68 8.10 6.93
C ILE A 39 -3.30 7.86 7.56
N ASN A 40 -2.95 8.67 8.55
CA ASN A 40 -1.76 8.47 9.38
C ASN A 40 -2.19 8.12 10.81
N LEU A 41 -1.94 6.88 11.25
CA LEU A 41 -2.11 6.42 12.64
C LEU A 41 -0.74 6.35 13.30
N ASN A 42 -0.57 7.11 14.38
CA ASN A 42 0.67 7.15 15.13
C ASN A 42 0.38 7.10 16.64
N GLY A 43 0.36 5.89 17.19
CA GLY A 43 0.00 5.59 18.58
C GLY A 43 -1.03 4.48 18.66
N ASP A 44 -1.23 3.94 19.87
CA ASP A 44 -2.16 2.84 20.18
C ASP A 44 -3.62 3.29 20.02
N SER A 45 -4.08 3.36 18.78
CA SER A 45 -5.40 3.80 18.37
C SER A 45 -5.89 2.95 17.20
N GLU A 46 -7.21 2.87 17.05
CA GLU A 46 -7.86 2.10 16.00
C GLU A 46 -8.56 3.01 15.00
N VAL A 47 -8.46 2.66 13.72
CA VAL A 47 -9.29 3.23 12.66
C VAL A 47 -9.95 2.10 11.89
N THR A 48 -11.25 2.21 11.66
CA THR A 48 -11.98 1.36 10.72
C THR A 48 -12.34 2.19 9.49
N LEU A 49 -11.96 1.68 8.32
CA LEU A 49 -12.38 2.20 7.02
C LEU A 49 -13.39 1.22 6.44
N SER A 50 -14.47 1.76 5.88
CA SER A 50 -15.51 1.06 5.13
C SER A 50 -15.89 1.87 3.89
N GLY A 51 -16.66 1.25 3.00
CA GLY A 51 -17.19 1.92 1.81
C GLY A 51 -16.14 2.11 0.73
N GLN A 52 -16.51 2.86 -0.31
CA GLN A 52 -15.69 3.01 -1.50
C GLN A 52 -14.62 4.09 -1.32
N SER A 53 -13.36 3.69 -1.43
CA SER A 53 -12.22 4.57 -1.55
C SER A 53 -11.68 4.56 -2.99
N THR A 54 -11.20 5.71 -3.47
CA THR A 54 -10.61 5.84 -4.80
C THR A 54 -9.28 6.58 -4.74
N ILE A 55 -8.29 6.09 -5.48
CA ILE A 55 -6.98 6.72 -5.59
C ILE A 55 -6.68 6.89 -7.07
N ASP A 56 -6.81 8.11 -7.55
CA ASP A 56 -6.40 8.50 -8.90
C ASP A 56 -5.04 9.16 -8.81
N THR A 57 -3.99 8.49 -9.31
CA THR A 57 -2.62 8.96 -9.14
C THR A 57 -1.83 8.95 -10.44
N ALA A 58 -1.21 10.09 -10.79
CA ALA A 58 -0.10 10.12 -11.73
C ALA A 58 1.23 10.06 -10.97
N THR A 59 2.01 8.98 -11.11
CA THR A 59 3.16 8.68 -10.24
C THR A 59 4.26 7.93 -10.96
N MET A 60 5.47 8.05 -10.42
CA MET A 60 6.60 7.18 -10.75
C MET A 60 6.52 5.81 -10.04
N ILE A 61 7.48 4.94 -10.34
CA ILE A 61 7.61 3.57 -9.79
C ILE A 61 7.50 3.56 -8.26
N GLY A 62 6.67 2.66 -7.74
CA GLY A 62 6.45 2.41 -6.31
C GLY A 62 5.33 3.22 -5.65
N GLY A 63 4.82 4.27 -6.31
CA GLY A 63 3.59 4.95 -5.89
C GLY A 63 3.78 6.05 -4.84
N ALA A 64 3.41 7.28 -5.16
CA ALA A 64 3.53 8.42 -4.27
C ALA A 64 2.41 8.53 -3.21
N VAL A 65 1.35 7.71 -3.30
CA VAL A 65 0.19 7.75 -2.40
C VAL A 65 0.17 6.54 -1.48
N THR A 66 0.10 6.79 -0.19
CA THR A 66 -0.21 5.79 0.83
C THR A 66 -1.63 6.03 1.29
N LEU A 67 -2.53 5.07 1.12
CA LEU A 67 -3.88 5.19 1.70
C LEU A 67 -3.77 5.24 3.21
N ALA A 68 -2.99 4.35 3.80
CA ALA A 68 -2.81 4.31 5.23
C ALA A 68 -1.40 3.94 5.68
N LYS A 69 -0.91 4.71 6.65
CA LYS A 69 0.33 4.45 7.39
C LYS A 69 -0.01 4.26 8.86
N VAL A 70 0.34 3.09 9.40
CA VAL A 70 0.09 2.72 10.79
C VAL A 70 1.42 2.50 11.51
N SER A 71 1.59 3.14 12.66
CA SER A 71 2.82 3.04 13.44
C SER A 71 2.58 3.17 14.94
N ASN A 72 3.56 2.73 15.72
CA ASN A 72 3.60 2.88 17.18
C ASN A 72 2.38 2.29 17.90
N GLY A 73 1.97 1.07 17.50
CA GLY A 73 0.91 0.30 18.15
C GLY A 73 -0.48 0.49 17.56
N GLY A 74 -0.62 1.31 16.51
CA GLY A 74 -1.93 1.53 15.89
C GLY A 74 -2.50 0.30 15.16
N SER A 75 -3.81 0.31 14.96
CA SER A 75 -4.55 -0.72 14.22
C SER A 75 -5.42 -0.07 13.15
N LEU A 76 -5.30 -0.52 11.91
CA LEU A 76 -6.24 -0.21 10.84
C LEU A 76 -7.03 -1.44 10.46
N ILE A 77 -8.35 -1.30 10.36
CA ILE A 77 -9.24 -2.31 9.83
C ILE A 77 -9.86 -1.76 8.54
N LEU A 78 -9.58 -2.41 7.41
CA LEU A 78 -10.40 -2.30 6.22
C LEU A 78 -11.47 -3.37 6.37
N ASP A 79 -12.70 -2.99 6.68
CA ASP A 79 -13.76 -3.95 6.92
C ASP A 79 -14.24 -4.64 5.63
N ASP A 80 -15.16 -5.59 5.76
CA ASP A 80 -15.73 -6.35 4.64
C ASP A 80 -16.56 -5.52 3.66
N ASN A 81 -16.87 -4.26 3.99
CA ASN A 81 -17.55 -3.32 3.11
C ASN A 81 -16.58 -2.34 2.44
N SER A 82 -15.27 -2.49 2.68
CA SER A 82 -14.25 -1.66 2.05
C SER A 82 -14.04 -2.09 0.61
N ILE A 83 -14.11 -1.12 -0.29
CA ILE A 83 -13.72 -1.27 -1.70
C ILE A 83 -12.70 -0.19 -2.00
N ILE A 84 -11.51 -0.56 -2.45
CA ILE A 84 -10.42 0.37 -2.73
C ILE A 84 -10.01 0.21 -4.19
N ASP A 85 -10.28 1.24 -4.98
CA ASP A 85 -9.87 1.30 -6.38
C ASP A 85 -8.68 2.24 -6.57
N ILE A 86 -7.65 1.75 -7.24
CA ILE A 86 -6.43 2.51 -7.54
C ILE A 86 -6.30 2.62 -9.04
N ASN A 87 -6.27 3.84 -9.57
CA ASN A 87 -6.06 4.13 -10.98
C ASN A 87 -4.70 4.81 -11.15
N VAL A 88 -3.75 4.08 -11.74
CA VAL A 88 -2.35 4.53 -11.84
C VAL A 88 -2.06 5.00 -13.26
N ASN A 89 -1.66 6.26 -13.39
CA ASN A 89 -1.06 6.81 -14.59
C ASN A 89 0.46 6.94 -14.38
N TYR A 90 1.24 6.08 -15.04
CA TYR A 90 2.69 6.09 -14.87
C TYR A 90 3.34 7.26 -15.61
N ILE A 91 4.17 8.02 -14.88
CA ILE A 91 5.08 8.99 -15.48
C ILE A 91 6.46 8.35 -15.68
N ASP A 92 6.98 8.42 -16.90
CA ASP A 92 8.28 7.86 -17.27
C ASP A 92 9.42 8.77 -16.77
N VAL A 93 9.88 8.46 -15.56
CA VAL A 93 10.99 9.14 -14.88
C VAL A 93 11.89 8.08 -14.24
N SER A 94 13.20 8.30 -14.25
CA SER A 94 14.20 7.33 -13.77
C SER A 94 14.25 7.16 -12.24
N ALA A 95 13.37 7.84 -11.51
CA ALA A 95 13.28 7.78 -10.06
C ALA A 95 12.24 6.74 -9.60
N SER A 96 12.53 6.10 -8.46
CA SER A 96 11.60 5.18 -7.80
C SER A 96 11.39 5.58 -6.34
N ILE A 97 10.21 5.28 -5.83
CA ILE A 97 9.81 5.55 -4.45
C ILE A 97 9.59 4.20 -3.75
N ASN A 98 10.23 4.01 -2.61
CA ASN A 98 9.94 2.85 -1.77
C ASN A 98 8.71 3.13 -0.89
N ASN A 99 7.53 2.89 -1.43
CA ASN A 99 6.26 3.12 -0.75
C ASN A 99 5.25 2.00 -1.07
N ALA A 100 4.11 2.03 -0.39
CA ALA A 100 2.98 1.17 -0.65
C ALA A 100 1.65 1.87 -0.29
N LEU A 101 0.54 1.30 -0.77
CA LEU A 101 -0.81 1.69 -0.40
C LEU A 101 -1.04 1.56 1.11
N LEU A 102 -0.66 0.41 1.67
CA LEU A 102 -0.80 0.05 3.07
C LEU A 102 0.58 -0.15 3.68
N VAL A 103 0.92 0.64 4.69
CA VAL A 103 2.22 0.61 5.36
C VAL A 103 2.02 0.43 6.86
N ALA A 104 2.55 -0.66 7.43
CA ALA A 104 2.61 -0.85 8.88
C ALA A 104 4.07 -0.84 9.35
N ASN A 105 4.37 -0.12 10.42
CA ASN A 105 5.74 0.05 10.91
C ASN A 105 5.81 0.02 12.44
N GLY A 106 6.64 -0.86 12.99
CA GLY A 106 6.86 -0.99 14.42
C GLY A 106 5.99 -2.08 15.05
N GLU A 107 6.53 -2.72 16.08
CA GLU A 107 5.85 -3.77 16.85
C GLU A 107 4.44 -3.33 17.29
N ASN A 108 3.53 -4.30 17.36
CA ASN A 108 2.11 -4.12 17.67
C ASN A 108 1.32 -3.22 16.71
N SER A 109 1.95 -2.68 15.66
CA SER A 109 1.23 -1.96 14.61
C SER A 109 0.66 -2.96 13.60
N SER A 110 -0.61 -2.80 13.24
CA SER A 110 -1.29 -3.76 12.38
C SER A 110 -2.25 -3.15 11.36
N ILE A 111 -2.41 -3.85 10.23
CA ILE A 111 -3.49 -3.60 9.27
C ILE A 111 -4.18 -4.92 8.97
N ALA A 112 -5.51 -4.94 9.08
CA ALA A 112 -6.35 -6.06 8.66
C ALA A 112 -7.15 -5.66 7.41
N ASN A 113 -6.88 -6.30 6.28
CA ASN A 113 -7.68 -6.16 5.06
C ASN A 113 -8.74 -7.27 4.99
N GLN A 114 -10.01 -6.91 5.18
CA GLN A 114 -11.16 -7.81 5.01
C GLN A 114 -11.99 -7.47 3.76
N GLY A 115 -11.71 -6.35 3.10
CA GLY A 115 -12.40 -5.91 1.90
C GLY A 115 -11.59 -6.11 0.62
N ASP A 116 -11.99 -5.39 -0.42
CA ASP A 116 -11.49 -5.56 -1.78
C ASP A 116 -10.54 -4.42 -2.17
N ILE A 117 -9.39 -4.77 -2.74
CA ILE A 117 -8.40 -3.83 -3.28
C ILE A 117 -8.17 -4.15 -4.74
N THR A 118 -8.54 -3.24 -5.64
CA THR A 118 -8.29 -3.36 -7.07
C THR A 118 -7.33 -2.27 -7.55
N SER A 119 -6.22 -2.67 -8.17
CA SER A 119 -5.25 -1.76 -8.79
C SER A 119 -5.26 -1.88 -10.31
N HIS A 120 -5.60 -0.79 -10.98
CA HIS A 120 -5.50 -0.59 -12.42
C HIS A 120 -4.15 0.06 -12.75
N GLY A 121 -3.14 -0.80 -12.90
CA GLY A 121 -1.75 -0.42 -13.05
C GLY A 121 -0.87 -1.06 -11.97
N VAL A 122 0.43 -1.06 -12.23
CA VAL A 122 1.42 -1.55 -11.27
C VAL A 122 1.42 -0.63 -10.04
N TYR A 123 1.32 -1.19 -8.84
CA TYR A 123 1.37 -0.44 -7.57
C TYR A 123 1.86 -1.37 -6.46
N SER A 124 2.60 -0.84 -5.49
CA SER A 124 2.94 -1.59 -4.28
C SER A 124 1.75 -1.54 -3.32
N ILE A 125 1.21 -2.69 -2.92
CA ILE A 125 -0.01 -2.72 -2.10
C ILE A 125 0.32 -2.78 -0.61
N MET A 126 1.15 -3.73 -0.18
CA MET A 126 1.44 -3.96 1.23
C MET A 126 2.93 -3.86 1.53
N ARG A 127 3.26 -3.10 2.57
CA ARG A 127 4.59 -3.06 3.15
C ARG A 127 4.53 -3.13 4.67
N VAL A 128 5.34 -4.00 5.25
CA VAL A 128 5.56 -4.08 6.69
C VAL A 128 7.03 -3.92 7.03
N ASP A 129 7.32 -3.16 8.08
CA ASP A 129 8.66 -2.92 8.59
C ASP A 129 8.70 -3.03 10.12
N ASN A 130 9.89 -3.24 10.69
CA ASN A 130 10.17 -3.15 12.12
C ASN A 130 9.22 -3.96 13.05
N GLY A 131 8.86 -5.19 12.69
CA GLY A 131 8.04 -6.05 13.56
C GLY A 131 6.53 -5.87 13.44
N ALA A 132 6.07 -5.05 12.48
CA ALA A 132 4.65 -4.85 12.22
C ALA A 132 4.00 -6.04 11.48
N THR A 133 2.67 -6.09 11.46
CA THR A 133 1.92 -7.15 10.79
C THR A 133 0.83 -6.62 9.85
N ILE A 134 0.67 -7.24 8.68
CA ILE A 134 -0.51 -7.06 7.84
C ILE A 134 -1.19 -8.42 7.62
N GLY A 135 -2.50 -8.48 7.88
CA GLY A 135 -3.34 -9.63 7.57
C GLY A 135 -4.27 -9.32 6.40
N ASN A 136 -4.36 -10.23 5.43
CA ASN A 136 -5.31 -10.17 4.34
C ASN A 136 -6.29 -11.34 4.42
N SER A 137 -7.57 -11.08 4.59
CA SER A 137 -8.67 -12.06 4.48
C SER A 137 -9.70 -11.68 3.41
N GLY A 138 -9.54 -10.55 2.72
CA GLY A 138 -10.32 -10.13 1.55
C GLY A 138 -9.57 -10.34 0.22
N GLU A 139 -9.99 -9.64 -0.84
CA GLU A 139 -9.41 -9.76 -2.18
C GLU A 139 -8.41 -8.65 -2.50
N ILE A 140 -7.27 -9.01 -3.09
CA ILE A 140 -6.32 -8.06 -3.68
C ILE A 140 -6.11 -8.45 -5.15
N LEU A 141 -6.58 -7.60 -6.06
CA LEU A 141 -6.47 -7.77 -7.50
C LEU A 141 -5.60 -6.67 -8.12
N VAL A 142 -4.46 -7.04 -8.72
CA VAL A 142 -3.54 -6.10 -9.35
C VAL A 142 -3.44 -6.37 -10.85
N TYR A 143 -3.93 -5.43 -11.66
CA TYR A 143 -3.70 -5.38 -13.10
C TYR A 143 -2.36 -4.71 -13.40
N ALA A 144 -1.30 -5.51 -13.46
CA ALA A 144 0.04 -5.09 -13.82
C ALA A 144 0.20 -4.96 -15.35
N THR A 145 -0.64 -4.12 -15.96
CA THR A 145 -0.60 -3.78 -17.39
C THR A 145 0.11 -2.44 -17.56
N SER A 146 1.35 -2.46 -18.09
CA SER A 146 2.10 -1.25 -18.41
C SER A 146 1.44 -0.48 -19.56
N ASN A 147 1.03 0.76 -19.33
CA ASN A 147 0.55 1.66 -20.40
C ASN A 147 1.69 2.48 -21.04
N GLY A 148 2.98 2.22 -20.77
CA GLY A 148 4.03 3.15 -21.21
C GLY A 148 5.50 2.78 -21.03
N GLY A 149 5.89 1.50 -21.08
CA GLY A 149 7.33 1.13 -21.19
C GLY A 149 8.23 1.43 -19.98
N GLY A 150 7.64 1.78 -18.83
CA GLY A 150 8.34 1.94 -17.56
C GLY A 150 8.74 0.60 -16.93
N ASP A 151 9.50 0.66 -15.83
CA ASP A 151 9.91 -0.52 -15.08
C ASP A 151 8.82 -0.95 -14.07
N ASP A 152 8.20 -2.10 -14.37
CA ASP A 152 7.05 -2.70 -13.68
C ASP A 152 7.42 -3.50 -12.41
N ARG A 153 8.68 -3.41 -11.94
CA ARG A 153 9.18 -4.19 -10.80
C ARG A 153 8.67 -3.65 -9.45
N THR A 154 7.36 -3.71 -9.20
CA THR A 154 6.81 -3.55 -7.85
C THR A 154 6.40 -4.89 -7.27
N ALA A 155 6.64 -5.06 -5.98
CA ALA A 155 6.11 -6.18 -5.20
C ALA A 155 4.68 -5.84 -4.76
N VAL A 156 3.76 -6.81 -4.82
CA VAL A 156 2.42 -6.62 -4.24
C VAL A 156 2.54 -6.57 -2.72
N ALA A 157 3.36 -7.46 -2.15
CA ALA A 157 3.60 -7.55 -0.72
C ALA A 157 5.10 -7.59 -0.41
N ARG A 158 5.53 -6.82 0.60
CA ARG A 158 6.91 -6.75 1.06
C ARG A 158 6.99 -6.72 2.59
N ALA A 159 7.80 -7.60 3.15
CA ALA A 159 8.13 -7.61 4.58
C ALA A 159 9.62 -7.36 4.77
N ASP A 160 9.93 -6.25 5.42
CA ASP A 160 11.28 -5.76 5.68
C ASP A 160 11.56 -5.81 7.19
N ASP A 161 12.82 -6.02 7.55
CA ASP A 161 13.30 -6.12 8.92
C ASP A 161 12.78 -7.32 9.73
N ALA A 162 13.44 -7.58 10.85
CA ALA A 162 13.15 -8.72 11.70
C ALA A 162 11.74 -8.60 12.32
N GLY A 163 11.01 -9.71 12.34
CA GLY A 163 9.68 -9.79 12.97
C GLY A 163 8.52 -9.25 12.13
N SER A 164 8.78 -8.66 10.97
CA SER A 164 7.70 -8.14 10.12
C SER A 164 7.03 -9.26 9.34
N VAL A 165 5.69 -9.29 9.35
CA VAL A 165 4.93 -10.42 8.79
C VAL A 165 3.74 -9.95 7.94
N ILE A 166 3.54 -10.61 6.80
CA ILE A 166 2.32 -10.50 6.00
C ILE A 166 1.65 -11.88 5.96
N HIS A 167 0.40 -11.95 6.40
CA HIS A 167 -0.41 -13.16 6.35
C HIS A 167 -1.49 -13.03 5.27
N ASN A 168 -1.48 -13.91 4.26
CA ASN A 168 -2.71 -14.18 3.52
C ASN A 168 -3.50 -15.24 4.29
N GLN A 169 -4.55 -14.81 4.96
CA GLN A 169 -5.36 -15.59 5.89
C GLN A 169 -6.46 -16.37 5.16
N SER A 170 -7.19 -17.22 5.88
CA SER A 170 -8.30 -17.98 5.30
C SER A 170 -9.33 -17.04 4.67
N GLY A 171 -9.72 -17.32 3.43
CA GLY A 171 -10.65 -16.47 2.66
C GLY A 171 -9.97 -15.37 1.86
N GLY A 172 -8.72 -15.02 2.17
CA GLY A 172 -7.97 -14.00 1.44
C GLY A 172 -7.39 -14.50 0.13
N ASP A 173 -7.47 -13.69 -0.92
CA ASP A 173 -6.81 -13.93 -2.21
C ASP A 173 -5.94 -12.77 -2.63
N ILE A 174 -4.82 -13.09 -3.30
CA ILE A 174 -3.94 -12.09 -3.90
C ILE A 174 -3.66 -12.54 -5.33
N THR A 175 -4.33 -11.88 -6.27
CA THR A 175 -4.22 -12.15 -7.71
C THR A 175 -3.50 -11.00 -8.40
N ARG A 176 -2.43 -11.32 -9.13
CA ARG A 176 -1.74 -10.37 -10.02
C ARG A 176 -1.90 -10.83 -11.46
N ILE A 177 -2.55 -10.00 -12.28
CA ILE A 177 -2.70 -10.23 -13.72
C ILE A 177 -1.64 -9.41 -14.43
N HIS A 178 -0.83 -10.08 -15.24
CA HIS A 178 0.22 -9.47 -16.03
C HIS A 178 0.03 -9.82 -17.51
N ASN A 179 0.26 -8.86 -18.41
CA ASN A 179 0.08 -9.05 -19.85
C ASN A 179 1.29 -8.57 -20.68
N GLN A 180 2.52 -8.60 -20.14
CA GLN A 180 3.69 -8.34 -20.98
C GLN A 180 4.13 -9.61 -21.71
N SER A 181 4.31 -9.48 -23.01
CA SER A 181 5.01 -10.45 -23.84
C SER A 181 6.52 -10.20 -23.74
N GLY A 182 7.17 -10.80 -22.73
CA GLY A 182 8.63 -10.80 -22.57
C GLY A 182 9.16 -9.79 -21.56
N GLY A 183 9.22 -10.19 -20.30
CA GLY A 183 9.82 -9.47 -19.17
C GLY A 183 9.83 -10.35 -17.93
N ASP A 184 10.86 -10.23 -17.08
CA ASP A 184 11.09 -11.08 -15.91
C ASP A 184 9.88 -11.14 -14.96
N ILE A 185 9.59 -12.35 -14.47
CA ILE A 185 8.51 -12.62 -13.51
C ILE A 185 8.82 -11.88 -12.20
N THR A 186 8.18 -10.73 -11.99
CA THR A 186 8.23 -10.04 -10.70
C THR A 186 7.37 -10.78 -9.68
N ARG A 187 7.93 -11.08 -8.50
CA ARG A 187 7.30 -11.91 -7.46
C ARG A 187 6.07 -11.24 -6.84
N VAL A 188 5.05 -12.06 -6.52
CA VAL A 188 3.87 -11.65 -5.71
C VAL A 188 4.31 -11.24 -4.29
N ILE A 189 5.32 -11.92 -3.74
CA ILE A 189 5.92 -11.62 -2.43
C ILE A 189 7.44 -11.54 -2.62
N SER A 190 8.05 -10.41 -2.27
CA SER A 190 9.51 -10.23 -2.33
C SER A 190 10.10 -10.23 -0.92
N PRO A 191 10.98 -11.19 -0.56
CA PRO A 191 11.81 -11.06 0.63
C PRO A 191 12.85 -9.95 0.40
N SER A 192 13.17 -9.20 1.46
CA SER A 192 14.31 -8.28 1.45
C SER A 192 15.60 -9.04 1.11
N TYR A 193 16.44 -8.44 0.26
CA TYR A 193 17.75 -8.99 -0.07
C TYR A 193 18.56 -9.14 1.23
N LEU A 194 18.85 -10.37 1.64
CA LEU A 194 19.99 -10.66 2.51
C LEU A 194 21.24 -10.21 1.76
N THR A 195 21.78 -9.04 2.09
CA THR A 195 23.20 -8.81 1.82
C THR A 195 23.96 -9.74 2.76
N SER A 196 24.36 -10.90 2.24
CA SER A 196 25.37 -11.72 2.89
C SER A 196 26.68 -10.93 2.92
N ASN A 197 27.02 -10.37 4.07
CA ASN A 197 28.41 -10.02 4.33
C ASN A 197 29.14 -11.33 4.64
N LEU A 198 29.79 -11.89 3.61
CA LEU A 198 31.01 -12.69 3.79
C LEU A 198 32.19 -11.73 3.95
#